data_AF-A0A849Z0F8-F1
#
_entry.id   AF-A0A849Z0F8-F1
#
_cell.length_a   1.000
_cell.length_b   1.000
_cell.length_c   1.000
_cell.angle_alpha   90.00
_cell.angle_beta   90.00
_cell.angle_gamma   90.00
#
_symmetry.space_group_name_H-M   'P 1'
#
loop_
_entity.id
_entity.type
_entity.pdbx_description
1 polymer ?
#
loop_
_entity_poly.entity_id
_entity_poly.type
_entity_poly.pdbx_seq_one_letter_code
_entity_poly.pdbx_strand_id
1 'polypeptide(L)'
;MSLPTPHLGFALALALAIASLGCETPQQPPAPPPPERSTTAAAASSSSVSETSTASATPSTSAAAPKPPSAELYRRLEHTLLRLGDRFYAVADREHLPTLLDEAGRRAQRRYWSPDGTRFVYVQPAAGEPNGGRVDLWISDAALTAPELLVRAESDDDRRAREAKEDYQTSTTAIRGLAFSAEGKEVYFEADAWSSVNAIQAVDVSTKKVRFVVGGGGLVVIPEGPKRGSLLVSQWRTKGKQPANDHCAVFDTNGKELASIGWYEDGSPDKALFCTLEHPAVKKALGMR
;
A
#
# COMPACT_ATOMS: atom_id res chain seq x y z
N MET A 1 16.30 -71.16 -0.25
CA MET A 1 15.12 -70.33 -0.59
C MET A 1 15.65 -68.94 -0.94
N SER A 2 15.69 -68.62 -2.23
CA SER A 2 16.28 -67.37 -2.76
C SER A 2 15.34 -66.18 -2.57
N LEU A 3 15.90 -65.06 -2.15
CA LEU A 3 15.26 -63.75 -2.13
C LEU A 3 15.34 -63.09 -3.54
N PRO A 4 14.34 -62.33 -3.97
CA PRO A 4 14.38 -61.63 -5.25
C PRO A 4 15.13 -60.30 -5.17
N THR A 5 15.91 -60.04 -6.21
CA THR A 5 16.62 -58.80 -6.54
C THR A 5 15.64 -57.68 -6.93
N PRO A 6 15.85 -56.41 -6.52
CA PRO A 6 15.13 -55.29 -7.08
C PRO A 6 15.75 -54.83 -8.42
N HIS A 7 14.87 -54.56 -9.38
CA HIS A 7 15.20 -54.05 -10.70
C HIS A 7 15.72 -52.60 -10.64
N LEU A 8 16.92 -52.42 -11.17
CA LEU A 8 17.49 -51.14 -11.59
C LEU A 8 16.87 -50.77 -12.95
N GLY A 9 16.11 -49.68 -13.01
CA GLY A 9 15.62 -49.17 -14.30
C GLY A 9 14.59 -48.08 -14.14
N PHE A 10 15.04 -46.82 -14.22
CA PHE A 10 14.35 -45.68 -14.86
C PHE A 10 15.17 -44.41 -14.59
N ALA A 11 16.24 -44.22 -15.37
CA ALA A 11 16.99 -42.96 -15.39
C ALA A 11 17.68 -42.78 -16.75
N LEU A 12 16.90 -42.67 -17.83
CA LEU A 12 17.40 -42.16 -19.11
C LEU A 12 16.24 -41.81 -20.05
N ALA A 13 15.79 -40.55 -20.05
CA ALA A 13 15.12 -39.91 -21.20
C ALA A 13 14.72 -38.47 -20.85
N LEU A 14 15.68 -37.54 -20.76
CA LEU A 14 15.42 -36.12 -21.10
C LEU A 14 16.73 -35.37 -21.36
N ALA A 15 17.48 -35.83 -22.35
CA ALA A 15 18.58 -35.07 -22.94
C ALA A 15 18.53 -35.31 -24.44
N LEU A 16 17.94 -34.34 -25.17
CA LEU A 16 18.12 -33.97 -26.59
C LEU A 16 16.79 -33.41 -27.12
N ALA A 17 16.60 -32.09 -27.01
CA ALA A 17 15.74 -31.31 -27.92
C ALA A 17 15.85 -29.80 -27.64
N ILE A 18 17.05 -29.20 -27.64
CA ILE A 18 17.20 -27.75 -27.82
C ILE A 18 18.44 -27.48 -28.67
N ALA A 19 18.28 -27.54 -29.99
CA ALA A 19 19.24 -27.02 -30.94
C ALA A 19 18.53 -26.74 -32.27
N SER A 20 17.85 -25.58 -32.35
CA SER A 20 17.55 -24.85 -33.59
C SER A 20 16.55 -23.72 -33.30
N LEU A 21 17.04 -22.60 -32.76
CA LEU A 21 16.38 -21.31 -32.95
C LEU A 21 17.44 -20.35 -33.48
N GLY A 22 17.15 -19.82 -34.68
CA GLY A 22 18.04 -18.98 -35.44
C GLY A 22 18.35 -17.66 -34.74
N CYS A 23 19.56 -17.17 -34.95
CA CYS A 23 19.93 -15.80 -34.65
C CYS A 23 19.24 -14.88 -35.67
N GLU A 24 18.06 -14.34 -35.34
CA GLU A 24 17.57 -13.13 -36.00
C GLU A 24 18.33 -11.92 -35.43
N THR A 25 18.95 -11.17 -36.34
CA THR A 25 19.67 -9.93 -36.02
C THR A 25 18.62 -8.85 -35.72
N PRO A 26 18.67 -8.14 -34.58
CA PRO A 26 17.71 -7.09 -34.28
C PRO A 26 17.79 -5.97 -35.32
N GLN A 27 16.68 -5.73 -36.01
CA GLN A 27 16.54 -4.62 -36.93
C GLN A 27 16.53 -3.30 -36.14
N GLN A 28 17.49 -2.43 -36.41
CA GLN A 28 17.63 -1.13 -35.76
C GLN A 28 16.40 -0.25 -36.07
N PRO A 29 15.72 0.32 -35.06
CA PRO A 29 14.57 1.19 -35.29
C PRO A 29 14.99 2.48 -36.02
N PRO A 30 14.12 3.04 -36.88
CA PRO A 30 14.40 4.27 -37.60
C PRO A 30 14.59 5.45 -36.63
N ALA A 31 15.54 6.32 -36.97
CA ALA A 31 15.86 7.50 -36.17
C ALA A 31 14.65 8.46 -36.06
N PRO A 32 14.43 9.08 -34.89
CA PRO A 32 13.35 10.04 -34.71
C PRO A 32 13.57 11.31 -35.56
N PRO A 33 12.49 11.95 -36.05
CA PRO A 33 12.60 13.21 -36.76
C PRO A 33 13.08 14.34 -35.84
N PRO A 34 13.79 15.34 -36.39
CA PRO A 34 14.30 16.48 -35.62
C PRO A 34 13.15 17.33 -35.05
N PRO A 35 13.34 17.95 -33.87
CA PRO A 35 12.30 18.76 -33.23
C PRO A 35 12.01 20.04 -34.02
N GLU A 36 10.72 20.29 -34.26
CA GLU A 36 10.23 21.54 -34.82
C GLU A 36 10.45 22.69 -33.84
N ARG A 37 11.07 23.78 -34.34
CA ARG A 37 11.27 25.03 -33.59
C ARG A 37 9.95 25.79 -33.52
N SER A 38 9.31 25.77 -32.36
CA SER A 38 8.22 26.71 -32.03
C SER A 38 8.79 28.07 -31.64
N THR A 39 8.56 29.08 -32.47
CA THR A 39 8.80 30.50 -32.17
C THR A 39 7.69 31.03 -31.26
N THR A 40 8.03 31.42 -30.03
CA THR A 40 7.11 32.10 -29.11
C THR A 40 7.19 33.61 -29.33
N ALA A 41 6.09 34.22 -29.77
CA ALA A 41 5.94 35.67 -29.82
C ALA A 41 5.45 36.19 -28.46
N ALA A 42 6.17 37.18 -27.93
CA ALA A 42 5.83 37.93 -26.74
C ALA A 42 4.74 38.96 -27.04
N ALA A 43 3.71 39.04 -26.20
CA ALA A 43 2.80 40.18 -26.14
C ALA A 43 2.55 40.53 -24.68
N ALA A 44 3.06 41.69 -24.29
CA ALA A 44 2.76 42.36 -23.04
C ALA A 44 1.35 42.97 -23.09
N SER A 45 0.65 43.00 -21.96
CA SER A 45 -0.30 44.06 -21.62
C SER A 45 -0.59 44.08 -20.13
N SER A 46 -0.12 45.16 -19.52
CA SER A 46 -0.43 45.68 -18.20
C SER A 46 -1.84 46.28 -18.15
N SER A 47 -2.58 46.04 -17.07
CA SER A 47 -3.71 46.87 -16.65
C SER A 47 -3.91 46.72 -15.13
N SER A 48 -3.51 47.75 -14.40
CA SER A 48 -3.78 47.93 -12.97
C SER A 48 -5.11 48.65 -12.79
N VAL A 49 -6.08 48.02 -12.15
CA VAL A 49 -7.31 48.67 -11.68
C VAL A 49 -7.37 48.50 -10.17
N SER A 50 -7.33 49.63 -9.46
CA SER A 50 -7.50 49.72 -8.01
C SER A 50 -8.99 49.92 -7.71
N GLU A 51 -9.64 48.92 -7.14
CA GLU A 51 -10.97 49.07 -6.54
C GLU A 51 -10.83 49.16 -5.01
N THR A 52 -11.27 50.28 -4.46
CA THR A 52 -11.37 50.52 -3.02
C THR A 52 -12.71 49.96 -2.55
N SER A 53 -12.69 48.83 -1.87
CA SER A 53 -13.88 48.21 -1.27
C SER A 53 -13.99 48.57 0.21
N THR A 54 -15.04 49.31 0.56
CA THR A 54 -15.39 49.68 1.93
C THR A 54 -16.10 48.51 2.59
N ALA A 55 -15.45 47.84 3.54
CA ALA A 55 -16.03 46.74 4.30
C ALA A 55 -16.84 47.24 5.51
N SER A 56 -18.15 46.96 5.50
CA SER A 56 -18.99 46.99 6.71
C SER A 56 -18.78 45.72 7.51
N ALA A 57 -18.30 45.84 8.74
CA ALA A 57 -18.09 44.72 9.66
C ALA A 57 -19.41 44.34 10.34
N THR A 58 -19.91 43.13 10.05
CA THR A 58 -20.89 42.42 10.87
C THR A 58 -20.14 41.57 11.92
N PRO A 59 -20.57 41.52 13.18
CA PRO A 59 -19.95 40.66 14.19
C PRO A 59 -20.23 39.18 13.88
N SER A 60 -19.22 38.47 13.39
CA SER A 60 -19.24 37.01 13.29
C SER A 60 -19.12 36.41 14.69
N THR A 61 -20.24 35.91 15.21
CA THR A 61 -20.24 34.95 16.33
C THR A 61 -19.57 33.68 15.83
N SER A 62 -18.28 33.54 16.15
CA SER A 62 -17.48 32.33 15.92
C SER A 62 -18.05 31.19 16.76
N ALA A 63 -18.94 30.39 16.17
CA ALA A 63 -19.32 29.10 16.74
C ALA A 63 -18.05 28.25 16.86
N ALA A 64 -17.74 27.80 18.08
CA ALA A 64 -16.60 26.93 18.33
C ALA A 64 -16.68 25.71 17.40
N ALA A 65 -15.57 25.42 16.70
CA ALA A 65 -15.47 24.23 15.88
C ALA A 65 -15.84 22.99 16.73
N PRO A 66 -16.64 22.06 16.20
CA PRO A 66 -17.01 20.87 16.93
C PRO A 66 -15.74 20.14 17.38
N LYS A 67 -15.65 19.86 18.68
CA LYS A 67 -14.52 19.13 19.26
C LYS A 67 -14.40 17.79 18.54
N PRO A 68 -13.24 17.44 17.96
CA PRO A 68 -13.08 16.16 17.28
C PRO A 68 -13.40 15.02 18.26
N PRO A 69 -14.01 13.91 17.79
CA PRO A 69 -14.30 12.77 18.66
C PRO A 69 -13.01 12.29 19.32
N SER A 70 -13.09 11.90 20.59
CA SER A 70 -11.91 11.41 21.32
C SER A 70 -11.28 10.22 20.59
N ALA A 71 -9.95 10.13 20.56
CA ALA A 71 -9.20 9.00 19.98
C ALA A 71 -9.68 7.61 20.45
N GLU A 72 -10.27 7.54 21.65
CA GLU A 72 -10.91 6.35 22.21
C GLU A 72 -12.10 5.83 21.38
N LEU A 73 -12.85 6.73 20.73
CA LEU A 73 -14.04 6.44 19.93
C LEU A 73 -13.66 5.85 18.56
N TYR A 74 -12.52 6.28 18.00
CA TYR A 74 -11.96 5.73 16.77
C TYR A 74 -11.23 4.39 16.97
N ARG A 75 -10.74 4.06 18.17
CA ARG A 75 -10.17 2.72 18.45
C ARG A 75 -11.21 1.59 18.42
N ARG A 76 -12.49 1.88 18.65
CA ARG A 76 -13.58 0.87 18.68
C ARG A 76 -14.28 0.66 17.33
N LEU A 77 -13.84 1.39 16.31
CA LEU A 77 -14.42 1.46 14.98
C LEU A 77 -13.89 0.31 14.09
N GLU A 78 -14.24 -0.94 14.42
CA GLU A 78 -14.12 -2.04 13.46
C GLU A 78 -15.23 -1.88 12.41
N HIS A 79 -14.86 -1.40 11.22
CA HIS A 79 -15.79 -1.11 10.14
C HIS A 79 -16.50 -2.37 9.64
N THR A 80 -17.75 -2.58 10.07
CA THR A 80 -18.67 -3.51 9.38
C THR A 80 -19.38 -2.76 8.27
N LEU A 81 -19.15 -3.15 7.01
CA LEU A 81 -19.91 -2.63 5.87
C LEU A 81 -21.21 -3.43 5.73
N LEU A 82 -22.34 -2.72 5.64
CA LEU A 82 -23.61 -3.31 5.24
C LEU A 82 -23.93 -2.87 3.81
N ARG A 83 -24.22 -3.84 2.94
CA ARG A 83 -24.76 -3.59 1.60
C ARG A 83 -26.26 -3.80 1.63
N LEU A 84 -27.02 -2.76 1.32
CA LEU A 84 -28.47 -2.83 1.16
C LEU A 84 -28.80 -2.30 -0.25
N GLY A 85 -28.99 -3.22 -1.20
CA GLY A 85 -29.22 -2.89 -2.62
C GLY A 85 -27.96 -2.37 -3.33
N ASP A 86 -28.10 -1.21 -3.98
CA ASP A 86 -27.06 -0.45 -4.68
C ASP A 86 -26.30 0.53 -3.76
N ARG A 87 -26.64 0.57 -2.46
CA ARG A 87 -26.11 1.49 -1.47
C ARG A 87 -25.20 0.79 -0.46
N PHE A 88 -24.17 1.52 -0.06
CA PHE A 88 -23.20 1.09 0.95
C PHE A 88 -23.33 1.96 2.18
N TYR A 89 -23.26 1.31 3.34
CA TYR A 89 -23.35 1.97 4.63
C TYR A 89 -22.06 1.69 5.42
N ALA A 90 -21.44 2.74 5.95
CA ALA A 90 -20.42 2.61 6.98
C ALA A 90 -21.11 2.62 8.34
N VAL A 91 -20.95 1.55 9.10
CA VAL A 91 -21.39 1.49 10.50
C VAL A 91 -20.27 2.08 11.33
N ALA A 92 -20.51 3.27 11.89
CA ALA A 92 -19.51 3.97 12.67
C ALA A 92 -19.44 3.50 14.14
N ASP A 93 -20.49 2.85 14.64
CA ASP A 93 -20.53 1.99 15.83
C ASP A 93 -21.92 1.30 15.89
N ARG A 94 -22.22 0.55 16.96
CA ARG A 94 -23.54 -0.10 17.17
C ARG A 94 -24.67 0.88 17.54
N GLU A 95 -24.39 2.15 17.82
CA GLU A 95 -25.34 3.13 18.36
C GLU A 95 -25.67 4.28 17.38
N HIS A 96 -24.87 4.47 16.33
CA HIS A 96 -25.08 5.49 15.30
C HIS A 96 -25.72 4.90 14.04
N LEU A 97 -26.73 5.60 13.54
CA LEU A 97 -27.43 5.23 12.32
C LEU A 97 -26.45 5.16 11.13
N PRO A 98 -26.59 4.16 10.25
CA PRO A 98 -25.75 4.05 9.07
C PRO A 98 -25.87 5.30 8.20
N THR A 99 -24.75 5.99 7.98
CA THR A 99 -24.71 7.20 7.14
C THR A 99 -24.62 6.80 5.67
N LEU A 100 -25.49 7.37 4.83
CA LEU A 100 -25.45 7.18 3.38
C LEU A 100 -24.20 7.87 2.83
N LEU A 101 -23.29 7.10 2.22
CA LEU A 101 -22.09 7.66 1.59
C LEU A 101 -22.39 8.07 0.16
N ASP A 102 -22.08 9.32 -0.19
CA ASP A 102 -22.03 9.78 -1.58
C ASP A 102 -20.74 9.26 -2.27
N GLU A 103 -20.48 9.70 -3.51
CA GLU A 103 -19.30 9.28 -4.26
C GLU A 103 -17.96 9.72 -3.62
N ALA A 104 -17.95 10.85 -2.90
CA ALA A 104 -16.82 11.26 -2.07
C ALA A 104 -16.66 10.35 -0.83
N GLY A 105 -17.78 9.91 -0.25
CA GLY A 105 -17.86 8.91 0.80
C GLY A 105 -17.40 7.50 0.37
N ARG A 106 -17.57 7.13 -0.91
CA ARG A 106 -16.98 5.90 -1.48
C ARG A 106 -15.45 5.99 -1.56
N ARG A 107 -14.92 7.16 -1.95
CA ARG A 107 -13.46 7.41 -1.99
C ARG A 107 -12.85 7.49 -0.58
N ALA A 108 -13.65 7.86 0.42
CA ALA A 108 -13.30 7.84 1.84
C ALA A 108 -13.20 6.43 2.46
N GLN A 109 -13.51 5.35 1.74
CA GLN A 109 -13.64 4.00 2.32
C GLN A 109 -12.33 3.32 2.73
N ARG A 110 -11.17 3.93 2.47
CA ARG A 110 -9.88 3.45 2.95
C ARG A 110 -9.07 4.56 3.62
N ARG A 111 -9.74 5.26 4.54
CA ARG A 111 -9.04 6.17 5.47
C ARG A 111 -8.40 5.34 6.56
N TYR A 112 -7.12 5.61 6.81
CA TYR A 112 -6.40 5.05 7.95
C TYR A 112 -6.02 6.20 8.84
N TRP A 113 -6.57 6.23 10.04
CA TRP A 113 -6.35 7.31 11.00
C TRP A 113 -4.96 7.22 11.62
N SER A 114 -4.35 8.38 11.86
CA SER A 114 -3.15 8.48 12.68
C SER A 114 -3.48 8.07 14.13
N PRO A 115 -2.49 7.59 14.91
CA PRO A 115 -2.73 7.12 16.28
C PRO A 115 -3.31 8.17 17.23
N ASP A 116 -3.09 9.45 16.95
CA ASP A 116 -3.63 10.60 17.70
C ASP A 116 -5.02 11.05 17.20
N GLY A 117 -5.53 10.46 16.12
CA GLY A 117 -6.83 10.78 15.53
C GLY A 117 -6.92 12.14 14.84
N THR A 118 -5.79 12.86 14.68
CA THR A 118 -5.82 14.22 14.12
C THR A 118 -5.77 14.25 12.60
N ARG A 119 -5.25 13.20 11.98
CA ARG A 119 -5.04 13.06 10.54
C ARG A 119 -5.43 11.68 10.06
N PHE A 120 -5.59 11.52 8.76
CA PHE A 120 -5.72 10.22 8.12
C PHE A 120 -5.04 10.21 6.77
N VAL A 121 -4.65 9.01 6.32
CA VAL A 121 -4.20 8.77 4.95
C VAL A 121 -5.24 8.03 4.14
N TYR A 122 -5.21 8.24 2.83
CA TYR A 122 -6.08 7.60 1.87
C TYR A 122 -5.41 7.54 0.50
N VAL A 123 -5.88 6.63 -0.35
CA VAL A 123 -5.47 6.58 -1.77
C VAL A 123 -6.51 7.25 -2.65
N GLN A 124 -6.05 7.92 -3.70
CA GLN A 124 -6.90 8.54 -4.70
C GLN A 124 -6.37 8.21 -6.10
N PRO A 125 -7.21 7.97 -7.12
CA PRO A 125 -6.75 7.84 -8.49
C PRO A 125 -5.87 9.02 -8.89
N ALA A 126 -4.74 8.74 -9.53
CA ALA A 126 -3.85 9.76 -10.04
C ALA A 126 -4.58 10.64 -11.06
N ALA A 127 -4.17 11.91 -11.16
CA ALA A 127 -4.78 12.84 -12.09
C ALA A 127 -4.71 12.30 -13.54
N GLY A 128 -5.86 12.22 -14.20
CA GLY A 128 -5.98 11.66 -15.55
C GLY A 128 -6.25 10.15 -15.64
N GLU A 129 -6.39 9.45 -14.50
CA GLU A 129 -6.57 7.98 -14.45
C GLU A 129 -7.92 7.57 -13.81
N PRO A 130 -9.08 7.84 -14.46
CA PRO A 130 -10.40 7.71 -13.81
C PRO A 130 -10.83 6.26 -13.49
N ASN A 131 -10.23 5.24 -14.12
CA ASN A 131 -10.73 3.86 -14.09
C ASN A 131 -9.92 2.92 -13.17
N GLY A 132 -9.33 3.43 -12.09
CA GLY A 132 -8.57 2.59 -11.17
C GLY A 132 -7.21 2.17 -11.72
N GLY A 133 -6.60 3.03 -12.52
CA GLY A 133 -5.18 2.92 -12.89
C GLY A 133 -4.29 3.26 -11.69
N ARG A 134 -3.37 4.20 -11.89
CA ARG A 134 -2.45 4.63 -10.84
C ARG A 134 -3.20 5.30 -9.68
N VAL A 135 -2.70 5.11 -8.46
CA VAL A 135 -3.26 5.71 -7.25
C VAL A 135 -2.17 6.43 -6.45
N ASP A 136 -2.44 7.67 -6.11
CA ASP A 136 -1.59 8.50 -5.27
C ASP A 136 -1.96 8.31 -3.79
N LEU A 137 -0.97 8.38 -2.89
CA LEU A 137 -1.17 8.40 -1.44
C LEU A 137 -1.24 9.84 -0.93
N TRP A 138 -2.33 10.15 -0.24
CA TRP A 138 -2.61 11.45 0.33
C TRP A 138 -2.76 11.37 1.84
N ILE A 139 -2.46 12.48 2.52
CA ILE A 139 -2.77 12.71 3.92
C ILE A 139 -3.67 13.93 4.05
N SER A 140 -4.58 13.94 5.02
CA SER A 140 -5.33 15.15 5.37
C SER A 140 -5.65 15.18 6.85
N ASP A 141 -6.02 16.36 7.33
CA ASP A 141 -6.63 16.53 8.65
C ASP A 141 -8.02 15.88 8.72
N ALA A 142 -8.54 15.72 9.94
CA ALA A 142 -9.86 15.13 10.18
C ALA A 142 -11.02 15.86 9.46
N ALA A 143 -10.85 17.15 9.15
CA ALA A 143 -11.84 18.01 8.52
C ALA A 143 -11.69 18.10 7.00
N LEU A 144 -10.73 17.38 6.39
CA LEU A 144 -10.42 17.43 4.96
C LEU A 144 -10.03 18.81 4.43
N THR A 145 -9.54 19.71 5.28
CA THR A 145 -9.33 21.12 4.87
C THR A 145 -8.02 21.34 4.12
N ALA A 146 -7.00 20.51 4.39
CA ALA A 146 -5.70 20.61 3.73
C ALA A 146 -5.21 19.22 3.28
N PRO A 147 -5.72 18.66 2.17
CA PRO A 147 -5.18 17.44 1.60
C PRO A 147 -3.79 17.68 1.02
N GLU A 148 -2.85 16.82 1.38
CA GLU A 148 -1.46 16.88 0.95
C GLU A 148 -1.04 15.56 0.29
N LEU A 149 -0.40 15.66 -0.87
CA LEU A 149 0.19 14.52 -1.56
C LEU A 149 1.44 14.05 -0.80
N LEU A 150 1.44 12.79 -0.37
CA LEU A 150 2.60 12.13 0.25
C LEU A 150 3.41 11.36 -0.77
N VAL A 151 2.77 10.50 -1.56
CA VAL A 151 3.44 9.66 -2.56
C VAL A 151 2.67 9.73 -3.86
N ARG A 152 3.38 10.08 -4.94
CA ARG A 152 2.86 9.95 -6.29
C ARG A 152 3.12 8.54 -6.80
N ALA A 153 2.11 7.89 -7.37
CA ALA A 153 2.32 6.63 -8.07
C ALA A 153 3.19 6.86 -9.31
N GLU A 154 4.17 5.99 -9.50
CA GLU A 154 5.00 5.95 -10.69
C GLU A 154 4.17 5.82 -11.96
N SER A 155 4.60 6.49 -13.04
CA SER A 155 4.04 6.27 -14.37
C SER A 155 4.47 4.92 -14.95
N ASP A 156 3.78 4.46 -15.99
CA ASP A 156 4.21 3.26 -16.71
C ASP A 156 5.61 3.40 -17.31
N ASP A 157 6.00 4.61 -17.71
CA ASP A 157 7.35 4.88 -18.23
C ASP A 157 8.39 4.86 -17.11
N ASP A 158 8.08 5.42 -15.93
CA ASP A 158 8.94 5.30 -14.73
C ASP A 158 9.13 3.84 -14.34
N ARG A 159 8.03 3.05 -14.35
CA ARG A 159 8.04 1.62 -14.07
C ARG A 159 8.94 0.87 -15.05
N ARG A 160 8.79 1.07 -16.36
CA ARG A 160 9.65 0.44 -17.39
C ARG A 160 11.12 0.83 -17.22
N ALA A 161 11.40 2.10 -16.94
CA ALA A 161 12.76 2.58 -16.73
C ALA A 161 13.42 1.95 -15.50
N ARG A 162 12.63 1.62 -14.47
CA ARG A 162 13.05 0.96 -13.24
C ARG A 162 13.26 -0.54 -13.44
N GLU A 163 12.33 -1.21 -14.12
CA GLU A 163 12.44 -2.61 -14.54
C GLU A 163 13.77 -2.85 -15.28
N ALA A 164 14.13 -1.94 -16.19
CA ALA A 164 15.41 -1.98 -16.93
C ALA A 164 16.67 -1.84 -16.05
N LYS A 165 16.54 -1.29 -14.84
CA LYS A 165 17.63 -1.13 -13.87
C LYS A 165 17.62 -2.21 -12.78
N GLU A 166 16.65 -3.12 -12.81
CA GLU A 166 16.41 -4.12 -11.77
C GLU A 166 16.19 -3.53 -10.36
N ASP A 167 15.79 -2.26 -10.27
CA ASP A 167 15.60 -1.53 -9.00
C ASP A 167 14.15 -1.60 -8.50
N TYR A 168 13.68 -2.82 -8.27
CA TYR A 168 12.28 -3.12 -7.91
C TYR A 168 11.89 -2.68 -6.50
N GLN A 169 12.86 -2.43 -5.62
CA GLN A 169 12.60 -2.16 -4.20
C GLN A 169 11.93 -0.81 -3.95
N THR A 170 12.05 0.15 -4.89
CA THR A 170 11.49 1.49 -4.73
C THR A 170 10.30 1.81 -5.64
N SER A 171 9.64 0.78 -6.18
CA SER A 171 8.38 0.94 -6.92
C SER A 171 7.24 1.43 -6.03
N THR A 172 6.54 2.47 -6.45
CA THR A 172 5.36 3.01 -5.76
C THR A 172 4.06 2.69 -6.50
N THR A 173 4.07 1.63 -7.30
CA THR A 173 2.90 1.19 -8.05
C THR A 173 1.93 0.40 -7.16
N ALA A 174 0.63 0.47 -7.49
CA ALA A 174 -0.45 -0.26 -6.83
C ALA A 174 -0.52 -0.11 -5.29
N ILE A 175 -0.33 1.13 -4.80
CA ILE A 175 -0.34 1.49 -3.37
C ILE A 175 -1.60 0.97 -2.67
N ARG A 176 -1.41 0.14 -1.64
CA ARG A 176 -2.48 -0.47 -0.83
C ARG A 176 -2.00 -0.78 0.58
N GLY A 177 -2.88 -1.37 1.40
CA GLY A 177 -2.53 -1.86 2.74
C GLY A 177 -1.87 -0.79 3.62
N LEU A 178 -2.53 0.35 3.83
CA LEU A 178 -1.91 1.46 4.56
C LEU A 178 -1.93 1.21 6.07
N ALA A 179 -0.91 1.69 6.78
CA ALA A 179 -0.90 1.75 8.23
C ALA A 179 0.00 2.89 8.72
N PHE A 180 -0.45 3.65 9.72
CA PHE A 180 0.44 4.57 10.40
C PHE A 180 1.39 3.83 11.34
N SER A 181 2.63 4.28 11.41
CA SER A 181 3.53 3.98 12.54
C SER A 181 2.86 4.32 13.88
N ALA A 182 3.27 3.64 14.95
CA ALA A 182 2.70 3.84 16.29
C ALA A 182 2.81 5.30 16.80
N GLU A 183 3.77 6.06 16.28
CA GLU A 183 3.99 7.48 16.61
C GLU A 183 3.43 8.44 15.55
N GLY A 184 2.82 7.95 14.47
CA GLY A 184 2.23 8.76 13.41
C GLY A 184 3.23 9.55 12.54
N LYS A 185 4.53 9.19 12.58
CA LYS A 185 5.61 9.88 11.83
C LYS A 185 5.84 9.31 10.44
N GLU A 186 5.62 8.01 10.30
CA GLU A 186 5.68 7.29 9.03
C GLU A 186 4.32 6.67 8.70
N VAL A 187 4.08 6.51 7.40
CA VAL A 187 2.98 5.71 6.85
C VAL A 187 3.60 4.54 6.09
N TYR A 188 3.25 3.33 6.51
CA TYR A 188 3.59 2.10 5.80
C TYR A 188 2.53 1.78 4.77
N PHE A 189 2.95 1.24 3.64
CA PHE A 189 2.06 0.80 2.57
C PHE A 189 2.67 -0.36 1.80
N GLU A 190 1.82 -1.16 1.18
CA GLU A 190 2.20 -2.18 0.23
C GLU A 190 2.21 -1.58 -1.19
N ALA A 191 3.26 -1.89 -1.94
CA ALA A 191 3.41 -1.56 -3.35
C ALA A 191 3.86 -2.81 -4.12
N ASP A 192 3.67 -2.84 -5.43
CA ASP A 192 4.26 -3.90 -6.24
C ASP A 192 5.77 -3.68 -6.30
N ALA A 193 6.57 -4.74 -6.16
CA ALA A 193 8.02 -4.66 -6.30
C ALA A 193 8.51 -5.62 -7.38
N TRP A 194 8.48 -6.93 -7.12
CA TRP A 194 8.91 -7.95 -8.07
C TRP A 194 7.69 -8.61 -8.73
N SER A 195 7.93 -9.34 -9.83
CA SER A 195 6.90 -10.03 -10.61
C SER A 195 6.01 -10.99 -9.80
N SER A 196 6.48 -11.44 -8.62
CA SER A 196 5.76 -12.38 -7.76
C SER A 196 5.63 -11.94 -6.31
N VAL A 197 6.17 -10.78 -5.92
CA VAL A 197 6.24 -10.37 -4.52
C VAL A 197 6.07 -8.85 -4.39
N ASN A 198 5.20 -8.46 -3.47
CA ASN A 198 4.97 -7.07 -3.12
C ASN A 198 6.11 -6.54 -2.22
N ALA A 199 6.15 -5.24 -1.98
CA ALA A 199 7.04 -4.64 -1.00
C ALA A 199 6.24 -3.82 0.00
N ILE A 200 6.66 -3.92 1.25
CA ILE A 200 6.30 -2.96 2.28
C ILE A 200 7.28 -1.79 2.18
N GLN A 201 6.71 -0.62 1.96
CA GLN A 201 7.38 0.66 1.88
C GLN A 201 6.98 1.52 3.08
N ALA A 202 7.82 2.50 3.41
CA ALA A 202 7.52 3.54 4.40
C ALA A 202 7.71 4.91 3.76
N VAL A 203 6.78 5.82 4.00
CA VAL A 203 6.95 7.25 3.70
C VAL A 203 7.01 8.04 5.00
N ASP A 204 8.06 8.84 5.16
CA ASP A 204 8.12 9.83 6.24
C ASP A 204 7.15 10.98 5.94
N VAL A 205 6.24 11.25 6.87
CA VAL A 205 5.14 12.21 6.65
C VAL A 205 5.64 13.63 6.47
N SER A 206 6.78 13.98 7.09
CA SER A 206 7.31 15.35 7.05
C SER A 206 8.18 15.62 5.82
N THR A 207 9.01 14.65 5.44
CA THR A 207 10.00 14.78 4.37
C THR A 207 9.52 14.20 3.04
N LYS A 208 8.43 13.43 3.06
CA LYS A 208 7.86 12.70 1.91
C LYS A 208 8.84 11.72 1.26
N LYS A 209 9.90 11.35 2.00
CA LYS A 209 10.88 10.39 1.51
C LYS A 209 10.32 8.99 1.68
N VAL A 210 10.27 8.27 0.57
CA VAL A 210 9.87 6.87 0.51
C VAL A 210 11.12 5.99 0.66
N ARG A 211 10.99 4.87 1.38
CA ARG A 211 12.03 3.85 1.48
C ARG A 211 11.41 2.45 1.50
N PHE A 212 12.14 1.50 0.94
CA PHE A 212 11.88 0.09 1.13
C PHE A 212 12.03 -0.30 2.60
N VAL A 213 11.13 -1.17 3.08
CA VAL A 213 11.23 -1.79 4.41
C VAL A 213 11.56 -3.27 4.23
N VAL A 214 10.66 -4.02 3.61
CA VAL A 214 10.78 -5.47 3.47
C VAL A 214 9.93 -5.97 2.30
N GLY A 215 10.33 -7.06 1.64
CA GLY A 215 9.48 -7.74 0.66
C GLY A 215 8.35 -8.49 1.35
N GLY A 216 7.19 -8.60 0.74
CA GLY A 216 6.00 -9.21 1.33
C GLY A 216 4.74 -8.38 1.10
N GLY A 217 3.61 -8.95 1.49
CA GLY A 217 2.31 -8.28 1.47
C GLY A 217 1.62 -8.45 2.82
N GLY A 218 0.44 -7.86 2.98
CA GLY A 218 -0.33 -7.97 4.22
C GLY A 218 0.40 -7.34 5.41
N LEU A 219 0.05 -6.09 5.69
CA LEU A 219 0.75 -5.23 6.64
C LEU A 219 -0.12 -4.95 7.86
N VAL A 220 0.43 -5.18 9.06
CA VAL A 220 -0.16 -4.75 10.32
C VAL A 220 0.92 -4.12 11.21
N VAL A 221 0.65 -2.93 11.76
CA VAL A 221 1.48 -2.33 12.81
C VAL A 221 1.01 -2.85 14.16
N ILE A 222 1.91 -3.45 14.93
CA ILE A 222 1.58 -4.06 16.21
C ILE A 222 1.25 -2.95 17.22
N PRO A 223 0.02 -2.90 17.78
CA PRO A 223 -0.44 -1.75 18.57
C PRO A 223 0.06 -1.77 20.01
N GLU A 224 0.38 -2.95 20.55
CA GLU A 224 0.67 -3.13 21.97
C GLU A 224 1.66 -4.27 22.25
N GLY A 225 2.05 -4.40 23.53
CA GLY A 225 2.99 -5.42 23.99
C GLY A 225 4.46 -5.11 23.70
N PRO A 226 5.36 -6.08 23.94
CA PRO A 226 6.81 -5.90 23.82
C PRO A 226 7.30 -5.58 22.40
N LYS A 227 6.46 -5.82 21.38
CA LYS A 227 6.74 -5.57 19.96
C LYS A 227 5.92 -4.41 19.39
N ARG A 228 5.33 -3.55 20.23
CA ARG A 228 4.60 -2.36 19.79
C ARG A 228 5.41 -1.55 18.76
N GLY A 229 4.75 -1.11 17.70
CA GLY A 229 5.32 -0.34 16.61
C GLY A 229 6.12 -1.16 15.59
N SER A 230 6.38 -2.45 15.86
CA SER A 230 6.93 -3.37 14.87
C SER A 230 5.87 -3.74 13.83
N LEU A 231 6.32 -4.28 12.69
CA LEU A 231 5.49 -4.66 11.57
C LEU A 231 5.29 -6.16 11.56
N LEU A 232 4.04 -6.60 11.47
CA LEU A 232 3.70 -7.97 11.13
C LEU A 232 3.41 -8.03 9.63
N VAL A 233 4.18 -8.85 8.90
CA VAL A 233 4.16 -8.90 7.43
C VAL A 233 4.00 -10.35 6.96
N SER A 234 3.16 -10.56 5.93
CA SER A 234 3.07 -11.83 5.21
C SER A 234 4.13 -11.91 4.12
N GLN A 235 4.80 -13.05 4.01
CA GLN A 235 5.84 -13.28 3.02
C GLN A 235 5.71 -14.65 2.39
N TRP A 236 5.90 -14.69 1.08
CA TRP A 236 6.04 -15.94 0.35
C TRP A 236 7.47 -16.46 0.53
N ARG A 237 7.67 -17.53 1.30
CA ARG A 237 9.02 -18.11 1.54
C ARG A 237 9.07 -19.57 1.15
N THR A 238 10.24 -20.03 0.72
CA THR A 238 10.59 -21.44 0.54
C THR A 238 11.50 -21.92 1.67
N LYS A 239 11.39 -23.19 2.06
CA LYS A 239 12.35 -23.83 2.98
C LYS A 239 12.81 -25.17 2.41
N GLY A 240 14.02 -25.18 1.89
CA GLY A 240 14.62 -26.37 1.28
C GLY A 240 13.83 -26.82 0.05
N LYS A 241 13.34 -28.07 0.08
CA LYS A 241 12.57 -28.69 -1.01
C LYS A 241 11.05 -28.52 -0.85
N GLN A 242 10.59 -27.83 0.18
CA GLN A 242 9.17 -27.60 0.39
C GLN A 242 8.65 -26.55 -0.61
N PRO A 243 7.38 -26.67 -1.07
CA PRO A 243 6.76 -25.62 -1.85
C PRO A 243 6.78 -24.31 -1.05
N ALA A 244 6.78 -23.20 -1.78
CA ALA A 244 6.67 -21.90 -1.16
C ALA A 244 5.28 -21.76 -0.53
N ASN A 245 5.21 -21.19 0.68
CA ASN A 245 3.94 -20.88 1.34
C ASN A 245 4.00 -19.48 1.97
N ASP A 246 2.84 -19.03 2.45
CA ASP A 246 2.71 -17.79 3.23
C ASP A 246 3.30 -17.92 4.63
N HIS A 247 4.11 -16.93 5.00
CA HIS A 247 4.77 -16.79 6.28
C HIS A 247 4.43 -15.49 6.95
N CYS A 248 4.08 -15.53 8.23
CA CYS A 248 4.07 -14.33 9.04
C CYS A 248 5.42 -14.15 9.75
N ALA A 249 5.99 -12.97 9.63
CA ALA A 249 7.17 -12.56 10.37
C ALA A 249 7.01 -11.13 10.91
N VAL A 250 7.71 -10.89 12.01
CA VAL A 250 7.75 -9.59 12.69
C VAL A 250 9.03 -8.88 12.28
N PHE A 251 8.92 -7.66 11.81
CA PHE A 251 10.03 -6.81 11.41
C PHE A 251 10.05 -5.54 12.25
N ASP A 252 11.24 -5.00 12.50
CA ASP A 252 11.33 -3.62 12.97
C ASP A 252 11.01 -2.63 11.83
N THR A 253 10.98 -1.34 12.15
CA THR A 253 10.66 -0.29 11.18
C THR A 253 11.73 -0.14 10.09
N ASN A 254 12.93 -0.70 10.28
CA ASN A 254 14.03 -0.69 9.31
C ASN A 254 14.07 -1.97 8.46
N GLY A 255 13.11 -2.88 8.63
CA GLY A 255 13.03 -4.13 7.86
C GLY A 255 13.85 -5.28 8.42
N LYS A 256 14.43 -5.15 9.63
CA LYS A 256 15.13 -6.26 10.28
C LYS A 256 14.11 -7.22 10.88
N GLU A 257 14.22 -8.50 10.54
CA GLU A 257 13.39 -9.54 11.13
C GLU A 257 13.70 -9.69 12.63
N LEU A 258 12.65 -9.60 13.46
CA LEU A 258 12.70 -9.75 14.91
C LEU A 258 12.21 -11.12 15.38
N ALA A 259 11.28 -11.72 14.64
CA ALA A 259 10.74 -13.04 14.92
C ALA A 259 10.09 -13.64 13.66
N SER A 260 10.32 -14.92 13.41
CA SER A 260 9.53 -15.71 12.47
C SER A 260 8.44 -16.45 13.24
N ILE A 261 7.18 -16.26 12.85
CA ILE A 261 6.04 -16.94 13.48
C ILE A 261 5.87 -18.36 12.91
N GLY A 262 6.52 -18.64 11.77
CA GLY A 262 6.66 -19.98 11.21
C GLY A 262 5.53 -20.39 10.28
N TRP A 263 5.57 -21.66 9.89
CA TRP A 263 4.60 -22.34 9.03
C TRP A 263 3.41 -22.78 9.88
N TYR A 264 2.22 -22.85 9.30
CA TYR A 264 1.14 -23.65 9.87
C TYR A 264 1.35 -25.11 9.44
N GLU A 265 1.72 -25.97 10.39
CA GLU A 265 2.02 -27.39 10.13
C GLU A 265 0.80 -28.21 9.73
N ASP A 266 -0.42 -27.68 9.90
CA ASP A 266 -1.65 -28.43 9.55
C ASP A 266 -1.88 -28.56 8.04
N GLY A 267 -1.05 -27.89 7.22
CA GLY A 267 -1.07 -28.02 5.77
C GLY A 267 -2.41 -27.65 5.15
N SER A 268 -3.27 -26.91 5.86
CA SER A 268 -4.58 -26.51 5.36
C SER A 268 -4.44 -25.29 4.44
N PRO A 269 -4.51 -25.44 3.10
CA PRO A 269 -4.39 -24.32 2.17
C PRO A 269 -5.54 -23.33 2.30
N ASP A 270 -6.67 -23.74 2.89
CA ASP A 270 -7.87 -22.92 3.08
C ASP A 270 -7.76 -21.94 4.27
N LYS A 271 -6.64 -22.00 5.01
CA LYS A 271 -6.30 -21.01 6.04
C LYS A 271 -4.98 -20.35 5.69
N ALA A 272 -4.89 -19.77 4.50
CA ALA A 272 -4.04 -18.60 4.29
C ALA A 272 -4.49 -17.51 5.28
N LEU A 273 -4.07 -17.69 6.53
CA LEU A 273 -4.26 -16.76 7.61
C LEU A 273 -3.50 -15.52 7.19
N PHE A 274 -4.25 -14.53 6.71
CA PHE A 274 -3.80 -13.15 6.77
C PHE A 274 -3.13 -12.97 8.13
N CYS A 275 -1.94 -12.38 8.17
CA CYS A 275 -1.23 -12.17 9.41
C CYS A 275 -2.06 -11.23 10.30
N THR A 276 -2.94 -11.80 11.11
CA THR A 276 -3.85 -11.07 11.99
C THR A 276 -3.34 -11.18 13.41
N LEU A 277 -3.50 -10.09 14.17
CA LEU A 277 -3.16 -10.06 15.59
C LEU A 277 -4.04 -11.00 16.42
N GLU A 278 -5.20 -11.41 15.89
CA GLU A 278 -6.12 -12.34 16.56
C GLU A 278 -5.66 -13.79 16.52
N HIS A 279 -4.72 -14.14 15.64
CA HIS A 279 -4.29 -15.52 15.53
C HIS A 279 -3.50 -15.98 16.78
N PRO A 280 -3.83 -17.12 17.42
CA PRO A 280 -3.17 -17.54 18.67
C PRO A 280 -1.65 -17.70 18.56
N ALA A 281 -1.14 -18.19 17.43
CA ALA A 281 0.30 -18.30 17.19
C ALA A 281 0.96 -16.92 17.10
N VAL A 282 0.26 -15.93 16.52
CA VAL A 282 0.72 -14.54 16.44
C VAL A 282 0.73 -13.92 17.83
N LYS A 283 -0.38 -14.00 18.59
CA LYS A 283 -0.43 -13.50 19.98
C LYS A 283 0.69 -14.08 20.85
N LYS A 284 0.89 -15.40 20.79
CA LYS A 284 1.97 -16.08 21.50
C LYS A 284 3.35 -15.58 21.09
N ALA A 285 3.62 -15.45 19.79
CA ALA A 285 4.91 -14.97 19.30
C ALA A 285 5.17 -13.49 19.65
N LEU A 286 4.11 -12.69 19.75
CA LEU A 286 4.17 -11.27 20.13
C LEU A 286 4.20 -11.05 21.65
N GLY A 287 3.97 -12.10 22.46
CA GLY A 287 3.82 -11.96 23.91
C GLY A 287 2.58 -11.17 24.31
N MET A 288 1.54 -11.20 23.48
CA MET A 288 0.23 -10.60 23.76
C MET A 288 -0.60 -11.54 24.64
N ARG A 289 -1.44 -10.96 25.50
CA ARG A 289 -2.34 -11.71 26.38
C ARG A 289 -3.65 -12.04 25.68
#